data_AF-B0FBK0-F1
#
_entry.id   AF-B0FBK0-F1
#
_cell.length_a   1.000
_cell.length_b   1.000
_cell.length_c   1.000
_cell.angle_alpha   90.00
_cell.angle_beta   90.00
_cell.angle_gamma   90.00
#
_symmetry.space_group_name_H-M   'P 1'
#
loop_
_entity.id
_entity.type
_entity.pdbx_description
1 polymer ?
#
loop_
_entity_poly.entity_id
_entity_poly.type
_entity_poly.pdbx_seq_one_letter_code
_entity_poly.pdbx_strand_id
1 'polypeptide(L)'
;VGAPTQITDVKPNSQPRREELVKRVSAGIKNARVMVTDLSAVFEGSQNVEYILTTALGQSNVDPKIQYVLFAGINNPEGKHQYNGVGTVTTPQLSTLNFLQALQKDLKVTYDFQVRYGKDGSSRIEIQGKAKRSQQYIEGLRSMPSGIQCTQQISEDNYYQYACHKMLILAHTPDNFEVSVEYKSVEPEAKNLTYRVYQLIKNIGFWNSDENPMKVTAEEKIQIEVQADYLRGNYMNWAITSKHGHFEMNNVNLPKWTVGAISTYSPWKAYDRVQNYYSNQQFKPFCSVDGTKVRTFSDRSYDYVLSPSWHLLMQDQASEKRSWHDIVVLGRKPSEKQQELYISYKSETGKALEIEIQPGHGSQQNNVLVKTNGKKVSEGEVTMYWDEVADSHLLYYFNQPDGVLVLTIEDERLRVLYDGQRVVLISGDDSYRASTMGICGRMTGERRHDYQTPYGIVDKAQFFGASYALSGENEDLKLKELQTQAKQQAYQPENKYTTIL
;
A
#
# COMPACT_ATOMS: atom_id res chain seq x y z
N VAL A 1 -15.47 -17.32 1.60
CA VAL A 1 -15.60 -17.46 3.06
C VAL A 1 -16.83 -18.23 3.55
N GLY A 2 -18.01 -18.13 2.92
CA GLY A 2 -19.22 -18.88 3.34
C GLY A 2 -19.97 -18.22 4.51
N ALA A 3 -20.94 -18.92 5.11
CA ALA A 3 -21.68 -18.42 6.28
C ALA A 3 -20.89 -18.69 7.59
N PRO A 4 -21.10 -17.89 8.65
CA PRO A 4 -20.55 -18.21 9.96
C PRO A 4 -21.19 -19.50 10.50
N THR A 5 -20.35 -20.44 10.92
CA THR A 5 -20.78 -21.73 11.48
C THR A 5 -20.10 -21.94 12.82
N GLN A 6 -20.64 -22.86 13.63
CA GLN A 6 -19.95 -23.30 14.83
C GLN A 6 -18.61 -23.97 14.49
N ILE A 7 -17.62 -23.74 15.35
CA ILE A 7 -16.30 -24.36 15.27
C ILE A 7 -16.23 -25.49 16.29
N THR A 8 -15.75 -26.65 15.84
CA THR A 8 -15.73 -27.87 16.66
C THR A 8 -14.62 -27.84 17.72
N ASP A 9 -13.42 -27.36 17.34
CA ASP A 9 -12.28 -27.31 18.26
C ASP A 9 -12.16 -25.93 18.93
N VAL A 10 -12.74 -25.86 20.13
CA VAL A 10 -12.73 -24.66 20.96
C VAL A 10 -11.63 -24.69 22.03
N LYS A 11 -10.58 -25.52 21.90
CA LYS A 11 -9.49 -25.55 22.89
C LYS A 11 -8.50 -24.39 22.71
N PRO A 12 -7.82 -23.92 23.76
CA PRO A 12 -6.68 -23.02 23.61
C PRO A 12 -5.62 -23.60 22.67
N ASN A 13 -4.94 -22.73 21.88
CA ASN A 13 -3.83 -23.10 20.99
C ASN A 13 -4.14 -24.28 20.01
N SER A 14 -5.36 -24.35 19.47
CA SER A 14 -5.78 -25.45 18.57
C SER A 14 -5.18 -25.30 17.16
N GLN A 15 -4.34 -26.26 16.75
CA GLN A 15 -3.87 -26.37 15.37
C GLN A 15 -5.01 -26.69 14.38
N PRO A 16 -5.92 -27.65 14.64
CA PRO A 16 -7.04 -27.93 13.73
C PRO A 16 -7.91 -26.71 13.44
N ARG A 17 -8.18 -25.87 14.46
CA ARG A 17 -8.93 -24.63 14.28
C ARG A 17 -8.20 -23.65 13.36
N ARG A 18 -6.89 -23.46 13.56
CA ARG A 18 -6.09 -22.58 12.70
C ARG A 18 -6.13 -23.07 11.25
N GLU A 19 -5.97 -24.37 11.01
CA GLU A 19 -6.05 -24.96 9.66
C GLU A 19 -7.43 -24.80 9.02
N GLU A 20 -8.50 -24.99 9.79
CA GLU A 20 -9.88 -24.77 9.32
C GLU A 20 -10.07 -23.31 8.87
N LEU A 21 -9.64 -22.35 9.70
CA LEU A 21 -9.74 -20.92 9.40
C LEU A 21 -8.94 -20.55 8.15
N VAL A 22 -7.70 -21.06 8.00
CA VAL A 22 -6.86 -20.85 6.82
C VAL A 22 -7.55 -21.32 5.55
N LYS A 23 -8.14 -22.53 5.56
CA LYS A 23 -8.88 -23.07 4.42
C LYS A 23 -10.09 -22.20 4.07
N ARG A 24 -10.81 -21.68 5.07
CA ARG A 24 -11.98 -20.82 4.85
C ARG A 24 -11.65 -19.48 4.20
N VAL A 25 -10.59 -18.80 4.65
CA VAL A 25 -10.23 -17.46 4.13
C VAL A 25 -9.48 -17.51 2.80
N SER A 26 -8.82 -18.63 2.48
CA SER A 26 -8.17 -18.82 1.18
C SER A 26 -9.16 -19.26 0.09
N ALA A 27 -10.32 -19.81 0.47
CA ALA A 27 -11.30 -20.33 -0.48
C ALA A 27 -11.81 -19.24 -1.45
N GLY A 28 -11.55 -19.48 -2.74
CA GLY A 28 -11.99 -18.59 -3.82
C GLY A 28 -11.19 -17.29 -3.96
N ILE A 29 -10.00 -17.22 -3.34
CA ILE A 29 -8.98 -16.20 -3.58
C ILE A 29 -7.80 -16.87 -4.30
N LYS A 30 -7.42 -16.33 -5.46
CA LYS A 30 -6.26 -16.84 -6.20
C LYS A 30 -4.95 -16.43 -5.53
N ASN A 31 -4.00 -17.35 -5.35
CA ASN A 31 -2.72 -17.10 -4.68
C ASN A 31 -2.88 -16.41 -3.32
N ALA A 32 -3.80 -16.91 -2.49
CA ALA A 32 -4.12 -16.31 -1.22
C ALA A 32 -2.93 -16.32 -0.25
N ARG A 33 -2.52 -15.15 0.22
CA ARG A 33 -1.69 -14.99 1.40
C ARG A 33 -2.60 -14.92 2.61
N VAL A 34 -2.37 -15.81 3.57
CA VAL A 34 -3.16 -15.91 4.79
C VAL A 34 -2.33 -15.49 6.00
N MET A 35 -2.89 -14.62 6.83
CA MET A 35 -2.35 -14.28 8.15
C MET A 35 -3.32 -14.80 9.21
N VAL A 36 -2.79 -15.54 10.20
CA VAL A 36 -3.57 -16.06 11.32
C VAL A 36 -2.98 -15.53 12.62
N THR A 37 -3.86 -15.03 13.49
CA THR A 37 -3.51 -14.62 14.85
C THR A 37 -4.34 -15.45 15.81
N ASP A 38 -3.70 -16.18 16.72
CA ASP A 38 -4.35 -17.04 17.72
C ASP A 38 -3.87 -16.62 19.11
N LEU A 39 -4.79 -16.13 19.93
CA LEU A 39 -4.55 -15.66 21.29
C LEU A 39 -5.42 -16.49 22.24
N SER A 40 -4.84 -16.96 23.33
CA SER A 40 -5.59 -17.64 24.38
C SER A 40 -5.06 -17.28 25.76
N ALA A 41 -5.97 -17.08 26.70
CA ALA A 41 -5.68 -16.86 28.11
C ALA A 41 -6.42 -17.91 28.94
N VAL A 42 -5.69 -18.59 29.83
CA VAL A 42 -6.24 -19.59 30.75
C VAL A 42 -6.07 -19.07 32.16
N PHE A 43 -7.18 -18.95 32.87
CA PHE A 43 -7.20 -18.54 34.27
C PHE A 43 -7.40 -19.77 35.14
N GLU A 44 -6.34 -20.17 35.83
CA GLU A 44 -6.34 -21.28 36.77
C GLU A 44 -6.79 -20.78 38.15
N GLY A 45 -7.89 -21.33 38.64
CA GLY A 45 -8.50 -20.94 39.91
C GLY A 45 -9.40 -22.05 40.45
N SER A 46 -10.30 -21.72 41.38
CA SER A 46 -11.32 -22.68 41.84
C SER A 46 -12.24 -23.15 40.69
N GLN A 47 -12.35 -22.34 39.63
CA GLN A 47 -12.97 -22.67 38.36
C GLN A 47 -12.04 -22.24 37.23
N ASN A 48 -11.69 -23.18 36.35
CA ASN A 48 -10.89 -22.86 35.18
C ASN A 48 -11.74 -22.14 34.14
N VAL A 49 -11.26 -20.99 33.68
CA VAL A 49 -11.90 -20.21 32.61
C VAL A 49 -10.88 -19.95 31.51
N GLU A 50 -11.27 -20.21 30.27
CA GLU A 50 -10.43 -20.05 29.09
C GLU A 50 -11.06 -19.03 28.15
N TYR A 51 -10.27 -18.03 27.73
CA TYR A 51 -10.64 -17.06 26.71
C TYR A 51 -9.78 -17.30 25.47
N ILE A 52 -10.42 -17.35 24.31
CA ILE A 52 -9.76 -17.70 23.05
C ILE A 52 -10.21 -16.73 21.98
N LEU A 53 -9.26 -16.25 21.18
CA LEU A 53 -9.51 -15.41 20.01
C LEU A 53 -8.61 -15.91 18.88
N THR A 54 -9.22 -16.37 17.79
CA THR A 54 -8.50 -16.71 16.56
C THR A 54 -9.06 -15.88 15.42
N THR A 55 -8.21 -15.15 14.73
CA THR A 55 -8.57 -14.40 13.53
C THR A 55 -7.73 -14.88 12.35
N ALA A 56 -8.34 -14.92 11.17
CA ALA A 56 -7.67 -15.21 9.92
C ALA A 56 -8.07 -14.18 8.86
N LEU A 57 -7.07 -13.72 8.12
CA LEU A 57 -7.18 -12.78 7.01
C LEU A 57 -6.60 -13.45 5.76
N GLY A 58 -7.41 -13.61 4.71
CA GLY A 58 -6.97 -14.08 3.40
C GLY A 58 -7.08 -12.96 2.37
N GLN A 59 -6.02 -12.70 1.62
CA GLN A 59 -5.99 -11.70 0.55
C GLN A 59 -4.99 -12.08 -0.54
N SER A 60 -5.06 -11.41 -1.67
CA SER A 60 -4.10 -11.60 -2.77
C SER A 60 -3.75 -10.27 -3.42
N ASN A 61 -2.57 -10.21 -4.01
CA ASN A 61 -2.13 -9.06 -4.80
C ASN A 61 -2.82 -8.97 -6.17
N VAL A 62 -3.46 -10.07 -6.62
CA VAL A 62 -4.11 -10.19 -7.93
C VAL A 62 -5.62 -10.47 -7.84
N ASP A 63 -6.17 -10.59 -6.63
CA ASP A 63 -7.60 -10.80 -6.38
C ASP A 63 -8.17 -9.62 -5.59
N PRO A 64 -9.27 -8.99 -6.04
CA PRO A 64 -9.88 -7.86 -5.33
C PRO A 64 -10.58 -8.26 -4.01
N LYS A 65 -10.69 -9.55 -3.70
CA LYS A 65 -11.38 -10.02 -2.50
C LYS A 65 -10.40 -10.16 -1.34
N ILE A 66 -10.82 -9.61 -0.21
CA ILE A 66 -10.22 -9.84 1.10
C ILE A 66 -11.25 -10.57 1.95
N GLN A 67 -10.87 -11.69 2.55
CA GLN A 67 -11.73 -12.50 3.39
C GLN A 67 -11.23 -12.52 4.83
N TYR A 68 -12.15 -12.47 5.77
CA TYR A 68 -11.90 -12.46 7.20
C TYR A 68 -12.69 -13.57 7.87
N VAL A 69 -12.08 -14.27 8.83
CA VAL A 69 -12.79 -15.16 9.76
C VAL A 69 -12.34 -14.81 11.17
N LEU A 70 -13.30 -14.77 12.09
CA LEU A 70 -13.09 -14.55 13.51
C LEU A 70 -13.77 -15.68 14.30
N PHE A 71 -13.03 -16.24 15.25
CA PHE A 71 -13.52 -17.11 16.29
C PHE A 71 -13.18 -16.48 17.63
N ALA A 72 -14.16 -16.33 18.50
CA ALA A 72 -13.92 -16.05 19.91
C ALA A 72 -14.65 -17.10 20.77
N GLY A 73 -13.95 -17.65 21.75
CA GLY A 73 -14.46 -18.71 22.63
C GLY A 73 -14.28 -18.34 24.10
N ILE A 74 -15.28 -18.67 24.91
CA ILE A 74 -15.21 -18.65 26.37
C ILE A 74 -15.59 -20.04 26.86
N ASN A 75 -14.63 -20.76 27.44
CA ASN A 75 -14.88 -22.06 28.05
C ASN A 75 -14.84 -21.89 29.57
N ASN A 76 -15.91 -22.30 30.24
CA ASN A 76 -16.01 -22.32 31.69
C ASN A 76 -16.68 -23.63 32.14
N PRO A 77 -16.81 -23.90 33.46
CA PRO A 77 -17.47 -25.11 33.93
C PRO A 77 -18.96 -25.20 33.59
N GLU A 78 -19.62 -24.07 33.31
CA GLU A 78 -21.05 -23.99 32.97
C GLU A 78 -21.32 -24.32 31.50
N GLY A 79 -20.34 -24.13 30.62
CA GLY A 79 -20.48 -24.40 29.21
C GLY A 79 -19.39 -23.79 28.33
N LYS A 80 -19.60 -23.93 27.02
CA LYS A 80 -18.71 -23.41 25.99
C LYS A 80 -19.50 -22.43 25.13
N HIS A 81 -19.08 -21.18 25.16
CA HIS A 81 -19.70 -20.09 24.40
C HIS A 81 -18.78 -19.71 23.25
N GLN A 82 -19.35 -19.52 22.06
CA GLN A 82 -18.59 -19.16 20.87
C GLN A 82 -19.25 -18.03 20.08
N TYR A 83 -18.41 -17.16 19.53
CA TYR A 83 -18.76 -16.09 18.61
C TYR A 83 -18.00 -16.33 17.31
N ASN A 84 -18.74 -16.50 16.21
CA ASN A 84 -18.16 -16.82 14.92
C ASN A 84 -18.51 -15.72 13.93
N GLY A 85 -17.47 -15.05 13.43
CA GLY A 85 -17.55 -13.98 12.44
C GLY A 85 -16.96 -14.40 11.10
N VAL A 86 -17.58 -14.01 10.01
CA VAL A 86 -17.02 -14.09 8.66
C VAL A 86 -17.21 -12.75 7.97
N GLY A 87 -16.25 -12.34 7.15
CA GLY A 87 -16.35 -11.11 6.39
C GLY A 87 -15.73 -11.22 5.01
N THR A 88 -16.24 -10.43 4.08
CA THR A 88 -15.65 -10.22 2.76
C THR A 88 -15.63 -8.73 2.47
N VAL A 89 -14.46 -8.25 2.02
CA VAL A 89 -14.29 -6.91 1.47
C VAL A 89 -13.92 -7.07 0.00
N THR A 90 -14.58 -6.33 -0.88
CA THR A 90 -14.24 -6.30 -2.31
C THR A 90 -13.70 -4.92 -2.65
N THR A 91 -12.45 -4.85 -3.09
CA THR A 91 -11.78 -3.61 -3.48
C THR A 91 -12.00 -3.30 -4.97
N PRO A 92 -11.97 -2.02 -5.38
CA PRO A 92 -12.15 -1.62 -6.77
C PRO A 92 -10.93 -1.97 -7.63
N GLN A 93 -11.11 -1.91 -8.95
CA GLN A 93 -9.98 -1.94 -9.88
C GLN A 93 -9.15 -0.67 -9.73
N LEU A 94 -7.84 -0.85 -9.52
CA LEU A 94 -6.93 0.26 -9.28
C LEU A 94 -6.37 0.85 -10.58
N SER A 95 -5.87 2.08 -10.47
CA SER A 95 -4.95 2.67 -11.45
C SER A 95 -3.63 2.94 -10.73
N THR A 96 -2.60 2.18 -11.08
CA THR A 96 -1.35 2.11 -10.34
C THR A 96 -0.52 3.38 -10.55
N LEU A 97 -0.39 3.85 -11.80
CA LEU A 97 0.48 4.99 -12.12
C LEU A 97 -0.25 6.19 -12.75
N ASN A 98 -1.53 6.09 -13.11
CA ASN A 98 -2.22 7.13 -13.87
C ASN A 98 -3.39 7.76 -13.10
N PHE A 99 -3.20 9.00 -12.65
CA PHE A 99 -4.22 9.76 -11.91
C PHE A 99 -5.50 10.01 -12.73
N LEU A 100 -5.39 10.36 -14.00
CA LEU A 100 -6.56 10.65 -14.84
C LEU A 100 -7.41 9.41 -15.08
N GLN A 101 -6.77 8.26 -15.31
CA GLN A 101 -7.46 6.97 -15.38
C GLN A 101 -8.07 6.59 -14.02
N ALA A 102 -7.40 6.88 -12.91
CA ALA A 102 -7.93 6.65 -11.57
C ALA A 102 -9.25 7.40 -11.35
N LEU A 103 -9.39 8.62 -11.88
CA LEU A 103 -10.64 9.40 -11.79
C LEU A 103 -11.76 8.87 -12.70
N GLN A 104 -11.44 8.13 -13.77
CA GLN A 104 -12.44 7.57 -14.69
C GLN A 104 -13.03 6.25 -14.20
N LYS A 105 -12.23 5.43 -13.51
CA LYS A 105 -12.70 4.14 -12.96
C LYS A 105 -13.65 4.37 -11.78
N ASP A 106 -14.66 3.52 -11.62
CA ASP A 106 -15.52 3.60 -10.43
C ASP A 106 -14.76 3.13 -9.19
N LEU A 107 -14.77 3.96 -8.12
CA LEU A 107 -14.23 3.57 -6.84
C LEU A 107 -15.38 3.10 -5.97
N LYS A 108 -15.59 1.78 -5.94
CA LYS A 108 -16.60 1.16 -5.09
C LYS A 108 -15.98 0.05 -4.27
N VAL A 109 -15.92 0.26 -2.96
CA VAL A 109 -15.56 -0.78 -1.99
C VAL A 109 -16.84 -1.32 -1.39
N THR A 110 -16.98 -2.63 -1.27
CA THR A 110 -18.11 -3.25 -0.55
C THR A 110 -17.61 -4.09 0.61
N TYR A 111 -18.37 -4.09 1.70
CA TYR A 111 -18.07 -4.82 2.92
C TYR A 111 -19.30 -5.63 3.31
N ASP A 112 -19.14 -6.92 3.57
CA ASP A 112 -20.14 -7.80 4.16
C ASP A 112 -19.49 -8.51 5.35
N PHE A 113 -20.06 -8.38 6.53
CA PHE A 113 -19.58 -9.04 7.74
C PHE A 113 -20.75 -9.62 8.51
N GLN A 114 -20.63 -10.87 8.94
CA GLN A 114 -21.70 -11.61 9.61
C GLN A 114 -21.15 -12.29 10.84
N VAL A 115 -21.83 -12.11 11.97
CA VAL A 115 -21.49 -12.75 13.25
C VAL A 115 -22.66 -13.60 13.72
N ARG A 116 -22.36 -14.80 14.22
CA ARG A 116 -23.31 -15.68 14.91
C ARG A 116 -22.80 -16.09 16.28
N TYR A 117 -23.70 -16.06 17.26
CA TYR A 117 -23.46 -16.46 18.65
C TYR A 117 -24.77 -16.88 19.32
N GLY A 118 -24.71 -17.23 20.61
CA GLY A 118 -25.85 -17.76 21.36
C GLY A 118 -26.07 -19.26 21.14
N LYS A 119 -27.05 -19.85 21.85
CA LYS A 119 -27.36 -21.28 21.78
C LYS A 119 -27.72 -21.65 20.34
N ASP A 120 -26.99 -22.61 19.77
CA ASP A 120 -27.11 -23.05 18.37
C ASP A 120 -26.95 -21.94 17.30
N GLY A 121 -26.35 -20.80 17.65
CA GLY A 121 -26.17 -19.67 16.74
C GLY A 121 -27.46 -18.85 16.52
N SER A 122 -28.38 -18.86 17.48
CA SER A 122 -29.66 -18.15 17.43
C SER A 122 -29.55 -16.65 17.23
N SER A 123 -28.46 -16.03 17.70
CA SER A 123 -28.23 -14.59 17.60
C SER A 123 -27.37 -14.27 16.40
N ARG A 124 -27.81 -13.29 15.59
CA ARG A 124 -27.13 -12.91 14.33
C ARG A 124 -26.92 -11.40 14.26
N ILE A 125 -25.76 -10.99 13.77
CA ILE A 125 -25.45 -9.61 13.39
C ILE A 125 -24.94 -9.64 11.94
N GLU A 126 -25.47 -8.76 11.10
CA GLU A 126 -25.09 -8.58 9.69
C GLU A 126 -24.72 -7.11 9.49
N ILE A 127 -23.53 -6.86 8.96
CA ILE A 127 -23.02 -5.53 8.65
C ILE A 127 -22.74 -5.51 7.17
N GLN A 128 -23.45 -4.66 6.44
CA GLN A 128 -23.26 -4.44 5.02
C GLN A 128 -22.93 -2.99 4.78
N GLY A 129 -21.93 -2.73 3.95
CA GLY A 129 -21.57 -1.36 3.65
C GLY A 129 -20.97 -1.20 2.26
N LYS A 130 -20.92 0.05 1.83
CA LYS A 130 -20.21 0.47 0.62
C LYS A 130 -19.51 1.79 0.86
N ALA A 131 -18.35 1.96 0.25
CA ALA A 131 -17.61 3.21 0.20
C ALA A 131 -17.41 3.62 -1.26
N LYS A 132 -17.63 4.90 -1.56
CA LYS A 132 -17.58 5.43 -2.93
C LYS A 132 -16.95 6.82 -3.00
N ARG A 133 -16.62 7.25 -4.23
CA ARG A 133 -16.32 8.65 -4.54
C ARG A 133 -17.56 9.43 -4.95
N SER A 134 -17.79 10.59 -4.38
CA SER A 134 -18.80 11.54 -4.87
C SER A 134 -18.30 12.28 -6.12
N GLN A 135 -19.24 12.75 -6.97
CA GLN A 135 -18.88 13.56 -8.14
C GLN A 135 -18.23 14.89 -7.74
N GLN A 136 -18.74 15.51 -6.68
CA GLN A 136 -18.14 16.72 -6.11
C GLN A 136 -16.69 16.50 -5.69
N TYR A 137 -16.37 15.34 -5.11
CA TYR A 137 -15.00 15.01 -4.75
C TYR A 137 -14.11 14.81 -5.98
N ILE A 138 -14.61 14.15 -7.03
CA ILE A 138 -13.88 13.99 -8.32
C ILE A 138 -13.57 15.36 -8.95
N GLU A 139 -14.53 16.27 -9.00
CA GLU A 139 -14.36 17.64 -9.50
C GLU A 139 -13.38 18.45 -8.65
N GLY A 140 -13.47 18.30 -7.32
CA GLY A 140 -12.56 18.90 -6.36
C GLY A 140 -11.11 18.42 -6.55
N LEU A 141 -10.90 17.13 -6.81
CA LEU A 141 -9.56 16.59 -7.10
C LEU A 141 -8.97 17.16 -8.39
N ARG A 142 -9.79 17.41 -9.42
CA ARG A 142 -9.33 18.00 -10.70
C ARG A 142 -8.93 19.46 -10.56
N SER A 143 -9.64 20.21 -9.72
CA SER A 143 -9.42 21.65 -9.50
C SER A 143 -8.35 21.96 -8.45
N MET A 144 -7.95 20.97 -7.65
CA MET A 144 -6.87 21.13 -6.66
C MET A 144 -5.54 21.49 -7.35
N PRO A 145 -4.69 22.37 -6.78
CA PRO A 145 -3.39 22.71 -7.37
C PRO A 145 -2.52 21.49 -7.70
N SER A 146 -2.49 20.48 -6.82
CA SER A 146 -1.78 19.21 -7.07
C SER A 146 -2.41 18.39 -8.20
N GLY A 147 -3.73 18.47 -8.40
CA GLY A 147 -4.45 17.82 -9.51
C GLY A 147 -4.15 18.48 -10.86
N ILE A 148 -4.16 19.81 -10.91
CA ILE A 148 -3.78 20.59 -12.09
C ILE A 148 -2.32 20.30 -12.45
N GLN A 149 -1.41 20.35 -11.48
CA GLN A 149 0.00 20.05 -11.68
C GLN A 149 0.22 18.63 -12.21
N CYS A 150 -0.45 17.63 -11.63
CA CYS A 150 -0.34 16.25 -12.13
C CYS A 150 -0.88 16.12 -13.57
N THR A 151 -1.99 16.81 -13.89
CA THR A 151 -2.55 16.79 -15.25
C THR A 151 -1.56 17.37 -16.26
N GLN A 152 -0.89 18.47 -15.92
CA GLN A 152 0.19 19.03 -16.74
C GLN A 152 1.36 18.05 -16.88
N GLN A 153 1.83 17.46 -15.78
CA GLN A 153 2.91 16.46 -15.79
C GLN A 153 2.58 15.27 -16.69
N ILE A 154 1.35 14.76 -16.62
CA ILE A 154 0.87 13.67 -17.49
C ILE A 154 0.90 14.07 -18.97
N SER A 155 0.57 15.33 -19.30
CA SER A 155 0.66 15.82 -20.70
C SER A 155 2.09 15.89 -21.23
N GLU A 156 3.08 15.92 -20.33
CA GLU A 156 4.53 15.90 -20.60
C GLU A 156 5.14 14.49 -20.41
N ASP A 157 4.30 13.45 -20.39
CA ASP A 157 4.64 12.04 -20.16
C ASP A 157 5.26 11.71 -18.79
N ASN A 158 4.92 12.51 -17.77
CA ASN A 158 5.33 12.31 -16.38
C ASN A 158 4.14 11.93 -15.49
N TYR A 159 4.07 10.66 -15.08
CA TYR A 159 2.88 10.10 -14.45
C TYR A 159 3.05 9.86 -12.95
N TYR A 160 4.30 9.86 -12.45
CA TYR A 160 4.58 9.45 -11.07
C TYR A 160 5.53 10.40 -10.34
N GLN A 161 5.40 11.69 -10.60
CA GLN A 161 6.00 12.76 -9.79
C GLN A 161 5.24 12.97 -8.47
N TYR A 162 5.77 13.82 -7.58
CA TYR A 162 5.18 14.03 -6.24
C TYR A 162 3.69 14.41 -6.27
N ALA A 163 3.30 15.34 -7.16
CA ALA A 163 1.91 15.76 -7.29
C ALA A 163 1.03 14.58 -7.73
N CYS A 164 1.45 13.83 -8.75
CA CYS A 164 0.69 12.66 -9.21
C CYS A 164 0.59 11.54 -8.18
N HIS A 165 1.66 11.23 -7.44
CA HIS A 165 1.61 10.24 -6.36
C HIS A 165 0.62 10.63 -5.27
N LYS A 166 0.66 11.89 -4.81
CA LYS A 166 -0.32 12.42 -3.87
C LYS A 166 -1.76 12.31 -4.39
N MET A 167 -1.96 12.67 -5.66
CA MET A 167 -3.27 12.64 -6.29
C MET A 167 -3.78 11.21 -6.54
N LEU A 168 -2.90 10.24 -6.78
CA LEU A 168 -3.25 8.82 -6.85
C LEU A 168 -3.76 8.30 -5.50
N ILE A 169 -3.12 8.65 -4.38
CA ILE A 169 -3.59 8.26 -3.05
C ILE A 169 -5.00 8.83 -2.78
N LEU A 170 -5.20 10.12 -3.06
CA LEU A 170 -6.51 10.78 -2.92
C LEU A 170 -7.56 10.19 -3.86
N ALA A 171 -7.21 9.94 -5.13
CA ALA A 171 -8.14 9.34 -6.09
C ALA A 171 -8.61 7.94 -5.67
N HIS A 172 -7.84 7.20 -4.88
CA HIS A 172 -8.25 5.89 -4.36
C HIS A 172 -8.81 5.95 -2.93
N THR A 173 -9.07 7.16 -2.42
CA THR A 173 -9.67 7.40 -1.12
C THR A 173 -11.17 7.64 -1.29
N PRO A 174 -12.06 6.82 -0.69
CA PRO A 174 -13.48 7.11 -0.70
C PRO A 174 -13.82 8.28 0.24
N ASP A 175 -14.77 9.11 -0.16
CA ASP A 175 -15.29 10.24 0.64
C ASP A 175 -16.71 9.99 1.16
N ASN A 176 -17.43 8.99 0.63
CA ASN A 176 -18.78 8.66 1.07
C ASN A 176 -18.86 7.19 1.50
N PHE A 177 -19.36 6.94 2.70
CA PHE A 177 -19.55 5.62 3.27
C PHE A 177 -21.01 5.44 3.72
N GLU A 178 -21.60 4.32 3.35
CA GLU A 178 -22.94 3.91 3.76
C GLU A 178 -22.82 2.53 4.41
N VAL A 179 -23.23 2.39 5.66
CA VAL A 179 -23.20 1.13 6.42
C VAL A 179 -24.58 0.84 7.00
N SER A 180 -25.04 -0.39 6.85
CA SER A 180 -26.27 -0.92 7.43
C SER A 180 -25.92 -2.07 8.34
N VAL A 181 -26.41 -2.02 9.58
CA VAL A 181 -26.29 -3.10 10.56
C VAL A 181 -27.67 -3.65 10.84
N GLU A 182 -27.84 -4.96 10.66
CA GLU A 182 -29.05 -5.70 10.99
C GLU A 182 -28.74 -6.74 12.07
N TYR A 183 -29.58 -6.87 13.08
CA TYR A 183 -29.32 -7.78 14.20
C TYR A 183 -30.59 -8.46 14.71
N LYS A 184 -30.51 -9.77 14.99
CA LYS A 184 -31.66 -10.60 15.39
C LYS A 184 -31.38 -11.42 16.62
N SER A 185 -32.39 -11.56 17.48
CA SER A 185 -32.34 -12.40 18.70
C SER A 185 -31.12 -12.12 19.57
N VAL A 186 -30.71 -10.86 19.63
CA VAL A 186 -29.62 -10.37 20.48
C VAL A 186 -30.12 -10.29 21.92
N GLU A 187 -29.33 -10.81 22.87
CA GLU A 187 -29.66 -10.85 24.30
C GLU A 187 -30.02 -9.44 24.85
N PRO A 188 -30.89 -9.34 25.87
CA PRO A 188 -31.29 -8.05 26.45
C PRO A 188 -30.10 -7.18 26.89
N GLU A 189 -29.02 -7.77 27.39
CA GLU A 189 -27.79 -7.04 27.75
C GLU A 189 -27.13 -6.36 26.54
N ALA A 190 -27.11 -7.04 25.39
CA ALA A 190 -26.56 -6.50 24.15
C ALA A 190 -27.52 -5.51 23.45
N LYS A 191 -28.84 -5.61 23.68
CA LYS A 191 -29.80 -4.55 23.32
C LYS A 191 -29.60 -3.27 24.14
N ASN A 192 -29.14 -3.38 25.39
CA ASN A 192 -28.79 -2.21 26.19
C ASN A 192 -27.45 -1.59 25.75
N LEU A 193 -26.53 -2.40 25.20
CA LEU A 193 -25.27 -1.91 24.65
C LEU A 193 -25.49 -0.92 23.49
N THR A 194 -26.45 -1.17 22.58
CA THR A 194 -26.74 -0.24 21.47
C THR A 194 -27.24 1.11 21.98
N TYR A 195 -28.09 1.11 23.01
CA TYR A 195 -28.51 2.33 23.70
C TYR A 195 -27.33 3.05 24.38
N ARG A 196 -26.43 2.32 25.03
CA ARG A 196 -25.21 2.90 25.63
C ARG A 196 -24.27 3.50 24.60
N VAL A 197 -24.10 2.85 23.45
CA VAL A 197 -23.30 3.38 22.32
C VAL A 197 -23.94 4.65 21.77
N TYR A 198 -25.26 4.68 21.59
CA TYR A 198 -26.00 5.88 21.21
C TYR A 198 -25.79 7.04 22.21
N GLN A 199 -25.87 6.75 23.51
CA GLN A 199 -25.63 7.75 24.57
C GLN A 199 -24.17 8.24 24.61
N LEU A 200 -23.19 7.35 24.43
CA LEU A 200 -21.77 7.70 24.39
C LEU A 200 -21.49 8.65 23.20
N ILE A 201 -22.01 8.31 22.03
CA ILE A 201 -21.92 9.12 20.81
C ILE A 201 -22.50 10.51 21.04
N LYS A 202 -23.71 10.58 21.61
CA LYS A 202 -24.39 11.84 21.94
C LYS A 202 -23.52 12.72 22.84
N ASN A 203 -22.83 12.13 23.82
CA ASN A 203 -21.99 12.87 24.76
C ASN A 203 -20.64 13.31 24.17
N ILE A 204 -20.08 12.56 23.22
CA ILE A 204 -18.83 12.94 22.53
C ILE A 204 -19.07 14.12 21.57
N GLY A 205 -20.27 14.23 21.00
CA GLY A 205 -20.59 15.13 19.89
C GLY A 205 -21.33 16.43 20.20
N PHE A 206 -21.52 16.76 21.48
CA PHE A 206 -22.50 17.76 21.96
C PHE A 206 -22.45 19.15 21.29
N TRP A 207 -21.30 19.56 20.74
CA TRP A 207 -21.09 20.94 20.29
C TRP A 207 -21.57 21.24 18.85
N ASN A 208 -21.76 20.22 18.00
CA ASN A 208 -22.14 20.38 16.57
C ASN A 208 -23.09 19.25 16.09
N SER A 209 -24.01 18.83 16.95
CA SER A 209 -24.95 17.74 16.65
C SER A 209 -26.39 18.22 16.48
N ASP A 210 -27.12 17.61 15.56
CA ASP A 210 -28.58 17.71 15.44
C ASP A 210 -29.22 16.33 15.74
N GLU A 211 -30.39 16.34 16.38
CA GLU A 211 -31.13 15.14 16.76
C GLU A 211 -32.58 15.26 16.26
N ASN A 212 -32.97 14.30 15.43
CA ASN A 212 -34.35 14.13 15.01
C ASN A 212 -34.89 12.80 15.55
N PRO A 213 -35.61 12.80 16.69
CA PRO A 213 -36.14 11.59 17.29
C PRO A 213 -37.27 10.94 16.48
N MET A 214 -37.85 11.67 15.51
CA MET A 214 -38.94 11.16 14.65
C MET A 214 -38.42 10.37 13.44
N LYS A 215 -37.18 10.63 13.00
CA LYS A 215 -36.54 9.90 11.91
C LYS A 215 -35.90 8.62 12.47
N VAL A 216 -36.59 7.50 12.30
CA VAL A 216 -36.20 6.20 12.87
C VAL A 216 -36.13 5.09 11.83
N THR A 217 -35.38 4.04 12.15
CA THR A 217 -35.38 2.76 11.42
C THR A 217 -36.20 1.70 12.15
N ALA A 218 -36.35 0.52 11.55
CA ALA A 218 -36.89 -0.65 12.24
C ALA A 218 -36.04 -1.01 13.48
N GLU A 219 -36.66 -1.67 14.47
CA GLU A 219 -36.02 -1.98 15.75
C GLU A 219 -34.65 -2.67 15.61
N GLU A 220 -34.54 -3.59 14.67
CA GLU A 220 -33.38 -4.45 14.45
C GLU A 220 -32.38 -3.90 13.43
N LYS A 221 -32.51 -2.61 13.03
CA LYS A 221 -31.72 -2.01 11.95
C LYS A 221 -31.09 -0.70 12.37
N ILE A 222 -29.81 -0.51 12.03
CA ILE A 222 -29.06 0.74 12.21
C ILE A 222 -28.47 1.13 10.85
N GLN A 223 -28.57 2.41 10.50
CA GLN A 223 -27.94 2.98 9.31
C GLN A 223 -26.91 4.01 9.74
N ILE A 224 -25.73 3.96 9.13
CA ILE A 224 -24.64 4.91 9.36
C ILE A 224 -24.23 5.47 8.01
N GLU A 225 -24.17 6.79 7.92
CA GLU A 225 -23.73 7.52 6.75
C GLU A 225 -22.54 8.40 7.14
N VAL A 226 -21.47 8.39 6.36
CA VAL A 226 -20.30 9.23 6.57
C VAL A 226 -19.95 9.92 5.26
N GLN A 227 -19.78 11.24 5.33
CA GLN A 227 -19.26 12.05 4.24
C GLN A 227 -18.02 12.80 4.72
N ALA A 228 -16.87 12.46 4.17
CA ALA A 228 -15.60 13.11 4.47
C ALA A 228 -15.26 14.18 3.42
N ASP A 229 -14.61 15.26 3.85
CA ASP A 229 -14.04 16.27 2.98
C ASP A 229 -12.54 16.42 3.30
N TYR A 230 -11.72 15.81 2.44
CA TYR A 230 -10.26 15.86 2.54
C TYR A 230 -9.66 17.11 1.87
N LEU A 231 -10.45 17.87 1.12
CA LEU A 231 -9.97 18.98 0.29
C LEU A 231 -10.00 20.31 1.04
N ARG A 232 -11.02 20.53 1.88
CA ARG A 232 -11.33 21.81 2.53
C ARG A 232 -11.09 21.82 4.05
N GLY A 233 -10.19 20.97 4.54
CA GLY A 233 -9.77 21.03 5.95
C GLY A 233 -9.66 19.68 6.66
N ASN A 234 -9.96 18.56 5.99
CA ASN A 234 -10.05 17.23 6.60
C ASN A 234 -11.10 17.21 7.71
N TYR A 235 -12.36 17.23 7.32
CA TYR A 235 -13.48 17.02 8.24
C TYR A 235 -14.38 15.90 7.74
N MET A 236 -15.23 15.40 8.61
CA MET A 236 -16.30 14.47 8.25
C MET A 236 -17.62 14.94 8.86
N ASN A 237 -18.67 14.75 8.08
CA ASN A 237 -20.03 14.72 8.54
C ASN A 237 -20.41 13.25 8.68
N TRP A 238 -21.14 12.92 9.74
CA TRP A 238 -21.65 11.57 9.88
C TRP A 238 -23.01 11.58 10.54
N ALA A 239 -23.80 10.59 10.20
CA ALA A 239 -25.13 10.40 10.75
C ALA A 239 -25.36 8.94 11.10
N ILE A 240 -26.12 8.73 12.16
CA ILE A 240 -26.61 7.43 12.59
C ILE A 240 -28.13 7.50 12.72
N THR A 241 -28.82 6.55 12.09
CA THR A 241 -30.26 6.39 12.21
C THR A 241 -30.54 5.04 12.85
N SER A 242 -31.28 5.04 13.94
CA SER A 242 -31.69 3.84 14.67
C SER A 242 -33.15 3.94 15.10
N LYS A 243 -33.65 2.94 15.82
CA LYS A 243 -34.98 3.01 16.47
C LYS A 243 -35.11 4.13 17.52
N HIS A 244 -33.99 4.67 18.00
CA HIS A 244 -33.95 5.71 19.02
C HIS A 244 -33.98 7.13 18.45
N GLY A 245 -33.87 7.27 17.13
CA GLY A 245 -33.82 8.55 16.44
C GLY A 245 -32.68 8.61 15.43
N HIS A 246 -32.61 9.76 14.77
CA HIS A 246 -31.54 10.17 13.90
C HIS A 246 -30.65 11.16 14.62
N PHE A 247 -29.36 10.90 14.61
CA PHE A 247 -28.34 11.79 15.16
C PHE A 247 -27.33 12.07 14.07
N GLU A 248 -27.04 13.34 13.83
CA GLU A 248 -26.01 13.77 12.89
C GLU A 248 -25.01 14.69 13.56
N MET A 249 -23.76 14.63 13.12
CA MET A 249 -22.72 15.56 13.48
C MET A 249 -22.03 16.08 12.24
N ASN A 250 -21.80 17.38 12.22
CA ASN A 250 -21.16 18.07 11.13
C ASN A 250 -19.79 18.60 11.55
N ASN A 251 -18.86 18.68 10.58
CA ASN A 251 -17.54 19.27 10.73
C ASN A 251 -16.65 18.61 11.82
N VAL A 252 -16.71 17.28 11.93
CA VAL A 252 -15.82 16.53 12.83
C VAL A 252 -14.42 16.50 12.23
N ASN A 253 -13.42 17.03 12.94
CA ASN A 253 -12.05 17.10 12.43
C ASN A 253 -11.45 15.70 12.25
N LEU A 254 -10.92 15.43 11.05
CA LEU A 254 -10.20 14.21 10.72
C LEU A 254 -8.70 14.46 10.81
N PRO A 255 -7.95 13.63 11.56
CA PRO A 255 -6.50 13.67 11.49
C PRO A 255 -6.01 13.51 10.05
N LYS A 256 -5.03 14.30 9.63
CA LYS A 256 -4.54 14.32 8.24
C LYS A 256 -3.99 12.97 7.73
N TRP A 257 -3.56 12.08 8.62
CA TRP A 257 -3.10 10.74 8.27
C TRP A 257 -4.23 9.81 7.82
N THR A 258 -5.50 10.15 8.08
CA THR A 258 -6.68 9.32 7.77
C THR A 258 -6.75 8.94 6.29
N VAL A 259 -6.47 9.88 5.38
CA VAL A 259 -6.36 9.64 3.93
C VAL A 259 -5.40 8.48 3.63
N GLY A 260 -4.22 8.48 4.28
CA GLY A 260 -3.24 7.42 4.14
C GLY A 260 -3.74 6.07 4.65
N ALA A 261 -4.52 6.04 5.73
CA ALA A 261 -5.04 4.80 6.31
C ALA A 261 -6.16 4.17 5.47
N ILE A 262 -7.14 4.97 5.01
CA ILE A 262 -8.37 4.46 4.38
C ILE A 262 -8.26 4.31 2.86
N SER A 263 -7.26 4.93 2.22
CA SER A 263 -7.06 4.81 0.77
C SER A 263 -6.91 3.34 0.36
N THR A 264 -7.52 2.96 -0.75
CA THR A 264 -7.37 1.62 -1.34
C THR A 264 -6.17 1.51 -2.27
N TYR A 265 -5.34 2.56 -2.35
CA TYR A 265 -4.21 2.63 -3.26
C TYR A 265 -3.13 1.56 -2.97
N SER A 266 -3.15 0.46 -3.72
CA SER A 266 -2.01 -0.44 -3.91
C SER A 266 -1.16 0.14 -5.05
N PRO A 267 0.17 0.25 -4.92
CA PRO A 267 1.06 -0.74 -4.31
C PRO A 267 1.47 -0.46 -2.86
N TRP A 268 1.03 0.64 -2.25
CA TRP A 268 1.48 1.00 -0.89
C TRP A 268 0.57 0.38 0.18
N LYS A 269 1.15 -0.16 1.26
CA LYS A 269 0.33 -0.61 2.40
C LYS A 269 -0.19 0.63 3.14
N ALA A 270 -1.34 0.49 3.81
CA ALA A 270 -1.90 1.58 4.62
C ALA A 270 -0.90 2.10 5.66
N TYR A 271 -0.19 1.17 6.31
CA TYR A 271 0.90 1.50 7.23
C TYR A 271 2.02 2.32 6.56
N ASP A 272 2.50 1.90 5.38
CA ASP A 272 3.55 2.63 4.65
C ASP A 272 3.12 4.08 4.35
N ARG A 273 1.86 4.28 3.91
CA ARG A 273 1.34 5.63 3.60
C ARG A 273 1.23 6.52 4.83
N VAL A 274 0.79 5.95 5.96
CA VAL A 274 0.70 6.69 7.23
C VAL A 274 2.10 7.06 7.74
N GLN A 275 3.05 6.13 7.73
CA GLN A 275 4.43 6.43 8.13
C GLN A 275 5.11 7.43 7.19
N ASN A 276 4.86 7.35 5.88
CA ASN A 276 5.33 8.33 4.93
C ASN A 276 4.72 9.73 5.13
N TYR A 277 3.48 9.82 5.60
CA TYR A 277 2.91 11.12 6.00
C TYR A 277 3.72 11.76 7.14
N TYR A 278 4.08 11.00 8.18
CA TYR A 278 4.84 11.53 9.32
C TYR A 278 6.31 11.80 9.03
N SER A 279 6.89 11.07 8.07
CA SER A 279 8.31 11.16 7.71
C SER A 279 8.57 12.04 6.47
N ASN A 280 7.56 12.75 5.95
CA ASN A 280 7.69 13.50 4.68
C ASN A 280 8.22 12.63 3.52
N GLN A 281 7.64 11.44 3.35
CA GLN A 281 8.02 10.42 2.36
C GLN A 281 9.42 9.81 2.56
N GLN A 282 9.99 9.87 3.77
CA GLN A 282 11.32 9.32 4.08
C GLN A 282 11.31 8.02 4.89
N PHE A 283 10.14 7.44 5.19
CA PHE A 283 10.03 6.10 5.78
C PHE A 283 10.32 5.03 4.72
N LYS A 284 9.54 5.07 3.63
CA LYS A 284 9.81 4.32 2.40
C LYS A 284 9.86 5.29 1.21
N PRO A 285 11.02 5.91 0.95
CA PRO A 285 11.16 6.83 -0.16
C PRO A 285 11.07 6.09 -1.49
N PHE A 286 10.68 6.81 -2.53
CA PHE A 286 10.64 6.30 -3.89
C PHE A 286 11.39 7.21 -4.86
N CYS A 287 11.95 6.61 -5.90
CA CYS A 287 12.47 7.26 -7.09
C CYS A 287 11.55 6.94 -8.26
N SER A 288 11.30 7.89 -9.16
CA SER A 288 10.59 7.64 -10.41
C SER A 288 11.40 8.15 -11.59
N VAL A 289 11.51 7.33 -12.63
CA VAL A 289 12.08 7.71 -13.92
C VAL A 289 10.93 7.66 -14.91
N ASP A 290 10.37 8.85 -15.16
CA ASP A 290 9.23 9.07 -16.05
C ASP A 290 9.72 9.39 -17.49
N GLY A 291 8.82 9.84 -18.38
CA GLY A 291 9.14 10.14 -19.77
C GLY A 291 10.19 11.23 -19.94
N THR A 292 10.10 12.33 -19.16
CA THR A 292 11.01 13.50 -19.27
C THR A 292 11.64 13.95 -17.96
N LYS A 293 11.17 13.44 -16.82
CA LYS A 293 11.66 13.79 -15.48
C LYS A 293 12.11 12.58 -14.68
N VAL A 294 13.10 12.81 -13.83
CA VAL A 294 13.48 11.90 -12.75
C VAL A 294 13.17 12.55 -11.42
N ARG A 295 12.53 11.78 -10.53
CA ARG A 295 12.38 12.13 -9.12
C ARG A 295 13.31 11.24 -8.29
N THR A 296 14.21 11.82 -7.52
CA THR A 296 15.14 11.12 -6.62
C THR A 296 14.46 10.60 -5.36
N PHE A 297 15.13 9.74 -4.58
CA PHE A 297 14.62 9.31 -3.28
C PHE A 297 14.44 10.47 -2.28
N SER A 298 15.28 11.49 -2.36
CA SER A 298 15.23 12.70 -1.50
C SER A 298 14.24 13.76 -2.00
N ASP A 299 13.29 13.41 -2.88
CA ASP A 299 12.22 14.29 -3.38
C ASP A 299 12.70 15.46 -4.26
N ARG A 300 13.85 15.36 -4.92
CA ARG A 300 14.23 16.29 -5.99
C ARG A 300 13.65 15.78 -7.31
N SER A 301 12.97 16.65 -8.05
CA SER A 301 12.52 16.38 -9.43
C SER A 301 13.37 17.21 -10.39
N TYR A 302 13.85 16.60 -11.47
CA TYR A 302 14.68 17.26 -12.48
C TYR A 302 14.48 16.68 -13.88
N ASP A 303 14.77 17.49 -14.90
CA ASP A 303 14.62 17.09 -16.30
C ASP A 303 15.78 16.22 -16.75
N TYR A 304 15.47 14.99 -17.14
CA TYR A 304 16.42 14.05 -17.71
C TYR A 304 15.70 12.90 -18.41
N VAL A 305 16.09 12.64 -19.66
CA VAL A 305 15.59 11.51 -20.46
C VAL A 305 16.72 10.50 -20.56
N LEU A 306 16.44 9.23 -20.24
CA LEU A 306 17.40 8.15 -20.44
C LEU A 306 17.77 8.06 -21.93
N SER A 307 19.04 7.80 -22.23
CA SER A 307 19.47 7.47 -23.60
C SER A 307 19.31 5.96 -23.88
N PRO A 308 19.57 5.51 -25.12
CA PRO A 308 19.67 4.09 -25.46
C PRO A 308 20.79 3.34 -24.73
N SER A 309 21.76 4.06 -24.15
CA SER A 309 22.78 3.47 -23.27
C SER A 309 22.22 3.14 -21.90
N TRP A 310 22.77 2.12 -21.24
CA TRP A 310 22.42 1.80 -19.86
C TRP A 310 22.81 2.94 -18.92
N HIS A 311 21.88 3.33 -18.06
CA HIS A 311 22.11 4.30 -16.99
C HIS A 311 21.97 3.60 -15.65
N LEU A 312 22.87 3.93 -14.73
CA LEU A 312 22.75 3.50 -13.35
C LEU A 312 21.62 4.27 -12.65
N LEU A 313 20.50 3.59 -12.42
CA LEU A 313 19.37 4.16 -11.68
C LEU A 313 19.68 4.21 -10.19
N MET A 314 20.14 3.09 -9.68
CA MET A 314 20.49 2.90 -8.28
C MET A 314 21.54 1.80 -8.16
N GLN A 315 22.57 2.02 -7.36
CA GLN A 315 23.37 0.96 -6.75
C GLN A 315 23.43 1.18 -5.25
N ASP A 316 23.59 0.09 -4.52
CA ASP A 316 24.04 0.07 -3.12
C ASP A 316 25.05 -1.07 -2.98
N GLN A 317 26.25 -0.76 -2.49
CA GLN A 317 27.35 -1.74 -2.37
C GLN A 317 27.63 -2.06 -0.90
N ALA A 318 27.80 -3.35 -0.61
CA ALA A 318 28.18 -3.93 0.67
C ALA A 318 29.38 -3.23 1.36
N SER A 319 30.37 -2.85 0.55
CA SER A 319 31.70 -2.39 0.98
C SER A 319 31.68 -1.02 1.68
N GLU A 320 30.69 -0.17 1.43
CA GLU A 320 30.63 1.16 2.05
C GLU A 320 30.09 1.12 3.50
N LYS A 321 29.45 0.02 3.93
CA LYS A 321 28.73 -0.02 5.23
C LYS A 321 28.77 -1.32 6.04
N ARG A 322 29.53 -2.36 5.63
CA ARG A 322 29.37 -3.72 6.21
C ARG A 322 27.95 -4.27 5.98
N SER A 323 27.29 -3.86 4.88
CA SER A 323 26.09 -4.53 4.40
C SER A 323 26.51 -5.83 3.71
N TRP A 324 25.67 -6.86 3.77
CA TRP A 324 25.92 -8.14 3.09
C TRP A 324 25.20 -8.24 1.74
N HIS A 325 24.61 -7.14 1.29
CA HIS A 325 23.75 -7.08 0.11
C HIS A 325 24.38 -6.17 -0.93
N ASP A 326 24.33 -6.59 -2.19
CA ASP A 326 24.69 -5.78 -3.34
C ASP A 326 23.46 -5.67 -4.25
N ILE A 327 23.14 -4.45 -4.68
CA ILE A 327 22.08 -4.23 -5.66
C ILE A 327 22.53 -3.23 -6.71
N VAL A 328 22.19 -3.53 -7.96
CA VAL A 328 22.37 -2.63 -9.10
C VAL A 328 21.10 -2.65 -9.93
N VAL A 329 20.54 -1.47 -10.18
CA VAL A 329 19.40 -1.25 -11.06
C VAL A 329 19.86 -0.37 -12.20
N LEU A 330 19.79 -0.89 -13.42
CA LEU A 330 20.05 -0.16 -14.65
C LEU A 330 18.75 0.07 -15.41
N GLY A 331 18.69 1.19 -16.13
CA GLY A 331 17.61 1.51 -17.04
C GLY A 331 18.14 2.10 -18.34
N ARG A 332 17.49 1.82 -19.45
CA ARG A 332 17.77 2.46 -20.73
C ARG A 332 16.49 2.69 -21.52
N LYS A 333 16.52 3.64 -22.44
CA LYS A 333 15.38 3.97 -23.31
C LYS A 333 15.78 3.75 -24.78
N PRO A 334 15.70 2.51 -25.29
CA PRO A 334 16.06 2.20 -26.69
C PRO A 334 15.18 2.93 -27.71
N SER A 335 13.94 3.27 -27.36
CA SER A 335 13.05 4.10 -28.18
C SER A 335 12.21 5.03 -27.31
N GLU A 336 11.59 6.07 -27.90
CA GLU A 336 10.86 7.11 -27.16
C GLU A 336 9.76 6.60 -26.20
N LYS A 337 9.24 5.39 -26.44
CA LYS A 337 8.14 4.80 -25.65
C LYS A 337 8.49 3.43 -25.08
N GLN A 338 9.76 3.09 -25.02
CA GLN A 338 10.21 1.80 -24.49
C GLN A 338 11.38 2.03 -23.56
N GLN A 339 11.19 1.65 -22.30
CA GLN A 339 12.24 1.64 -21.31
C GLN A 339 12.52 0.20 -20.91
N GLU A 340 13.77 -0.22 -20.86
CA GLU A 340 14.19 -1.54 -20.40
C GLU A 340 14.87 -1.43 -19.04
N LEU A 341 14.78 -2.48 -18.23
CA LEU A 341 15.42 -2.55 -16.93
C LEU A 341 16.31 -3.79 -16.82
N TYR A 342 17.39 -3.64 -16.08
CA TYR A 342 18.24 -4.73 -15.65
C TYR A 342 18.48 -4.59 -14.15
N ILE A 343 18.28 -5.67 -13.39
CA ILE A 343 18.49 -5.68 -11.94
C ILE A 343 19.41 -6.85 -11.58
N SER A 344 20.54 -6.54 -10.95
CA SER A 344 21.41 -7.52 -10.31
C SER A 344 21.27 -7.38 -8.80
N TYR A 345 21.08 -8.49 -8.10
CA TYR A 345 20.95 -8.51 -6.65
C TYR A 345 21.66 -9.71 -6.03
N LYS A 346 22.32 -9.50 -4.90
CA LYS A 346 22.91 -10.56 -4.08
C LYS A 346 22.43 -10.45 -2.64
N SER A 347 21.89 -11.54 -2.10
CA SER A 347 21.46 -11.64 -0.70
C SER A 347 22.63 -11.94 0.23
N GLU A 348 22.43 -11.72 1.53
CA GLU A 348 23.37 -12.10 2.60
C GLU A 348 23.68 -13.60 2.62
N THR A 349 22.70 -14.43 2.29
CA THR A 349 22.81 -15.90 2.19
C THR A 349 23.54 -16.38 0.93
N GLY A 350 23.94 -15.46 0.04
CA GLY A 350 24.62 -15.78 -1.22
C GLY A 350 23.68 -16.18 -2.36
N LYS A 351 22.37 -15.90 -2.25
CA LYS A 351 21.46 -15.99 -3.40
C LYS A 351 21.72 -14.84 -4.36
N ALA A 352 21.67 -15.12 -5.65
CA ALA A 352 21.86 -14.14 -6.71
C ALA A 352 20.63 -14.07 -7.60
N LEU A 353 20.28 -12.87 -8.04
CA LEU A 353 19.23 -12.57 -9.01
C LEU A 353 19.83 -11.72 -10.13
N GLU A 354 19.59 -12.13 -11.37
CA GLU A 354 19.73 -11.28 -12.55
C GLU A 354 18.38 -11.21 -13.25
N ILE A 355 17.83 -10.01 -13.37
CA ILE A 355 16.47 -9.78 -13.85
C ILE A 355 16.54 -8.82 -15.04
N GLU A 356 16.14 -9.30 -16.22
CA GLU A 356 15.99 -8.48 -17.41
C GLU A 356 14.49 -8.24 -17.66
N ILE A 357 14.08 -6.98 -17.72
CA ILE A 357 12.68 -6.58 -17.93
C ILE A 357 12.59 -5.78 -19.22
N GLN A 358 11.76 -6.26 -20.14
CA GLN A 358 11.51 -5.64 -21.43
C GLN A 358 10.01 -5.31 -21.59
N PRO A 359 9.68 -4.22 -22.30
CA PRO A 359 8.30 -3.85 -22.54
C PRO A 359 7.60 -4.93 -23.38
N GLY A 360 6.37 -5.25 -23.03
CA GLY A 360 5.54 -6.12 -23.86
C GLY A 360 5.24 -5.48 -25.22
N HIS A 361 5.07 -6.29 -26.27
CA HIS A 361 4.63 -5.81 -27.57
C HIS A 361 3.09 -5.80 -27.66
N GLY A 362 2.49 -4.62 -27.89
CA GLY A 362 1.05 -4.48 -28.05
C GLY A 362 0.27 -4.73 -26.75
N SER A 363 -0.59 -5.75 -26.73
CA SER A 363 -1.36 -6.18 -25.55
C SER A 363 -0.66 -7.24 -24.70
N GLN A 364 0.57 -7.64 -25.07
CA GLN A 364 1.34 -8.63 -24.32
C GLN A 364 1.87 -8.05 -23.02
N GLN A 365 1.95 -8.89 -21.99
CA GLN A 365 2.57 -8.53 -20.71
C GLN A 365 4.06 -8.25 -20.89
N ASN A 366 4.62 -7.48 -19.96
CA ASN A 366 6.07 -7.24 -19.89
C ASN A 366 6.82 -8.57 -19.78
N ASN A 367 7.91 -8.70 -20.54
CA ASN A 367 8.75 -9.88 -20.51
C ASN A 367 9.73 -9.76 -19.34
N VAL A 368 9.71 -10.74 -18.43
CA VAL A 368 10.58 -10.79 -17.25
C VAL A 368 11.41 -12.06 -17.32
N LEU A 369 12.71 -11.91 -17.57
CA LEU A 369 13.67 -13.00 -17.58
C LEU A 369 14.45 -12.99 -16.27
N VAL A 370 14.37 -14.08 -15.51
CA VAL A 370 15.04 -14.22 -14.21
C VAL A 370 16.08 -15.34 -14.29
N LYS A 371 17.33 -15.03 -13.95
CA LYS A 371 18.40 -16.02 -13.70
C LYS A 371 18.74 -15.99 -12.22
N THR A 372 18.63 -17.13 -11.54
CA THR A 372 18.82 -17.21 -10.09
C THR A 372 19.18 -18.62 -9.60
N ASN A 373 19.82 -18.70 -8.43
CA ASN A 373 20.00 -19.91 -7.63
C ASN A 373 18.97 -20.03 -6.48
N GLY A 374 17.95 -19.16 -6.46
CA GLY A 374 16.76 -19.28 -5.60
C GLY A 374 15.78 -20.32 -6.14
N LYS A 375 14.96 -20.87 -5.24
CA LYS A 375 14.00 -21.91 -5.61
C LYS A 375 12.71 -21.30 -6.15
N LYS A 376 12.35 -21.61 -7.38
CA LYS A 376 11.04 -21.20 -7.92
C LYS A 376 9.94 -22.00 -7.22
N VAL A 377 9.03 -21.32 -6.53
CA VAL A 377 7.93 -21.94 -5.75
C VAL A 377 6.55 -21.67 -6.33
N SER A 378 6.42 -20.68 -7.23
CA SER A 378 5.18 -20.37 -7.94
C SER A 378 5.44 -19.79 -9.32
N GLU A 379 4.52 -20.03 -10.25
CA GLU A 379 4.52 -19.53 -11.62
C GLU A 379 3.08 -19.23 -12.08
N GLY A 380 2.92 -18.26 -12.99
CA GLY A 380 1.63 -17.85 -13.53
C GLY A 380 1.26 -16.44 -13.09
N GLU A 381 0.07 -16.26 -12.49
CA GLU A 381 -0.42 -14.94 -12.04
C GLU A 381 0.51 -14.27 -11.02
N VAL A 382 1.16 -15.07 -10.17
CA VAL A 382 2.22 -14.62 -9.27
C VAL A 382 3.40 -15.57 -9.43
N THR A 383 4.54 -15.04 -9.83
CA THR A 383 5.79 -15.79 -9.90
C THR A 383 6.59 -15.50 -8.64
N MET A 384 7.09 -16.56 -7.98
CA MET A 384 7.78 -16.44 -6.69
C MET A 384 9.03 -17.32 -6.65
N TYR A 385 10.11 -16.76 -6.13
CA TYR A 385 11.36 -17.42 -5.81
C TYR A 385 11.64 -17.29 -4.32
N TRP A 386 12.06 -18.39 -3.71
CA TRP A 386 12.28 -18.53 -2.27
C TRP A 386 13.77 -18.67 -1.97
N ASP A 387 14.20 -18.05 -0.88
CA ASP A 387 15.47 -18.35 -0.26
C ASP A 387 15.27 -19.35 0.88
N GLU A 388 15.66 -20.60 0.63
CA GLU A 388 15.53 -21.69 1.62
C GLU A 388 16.44 -21.51 2.84
N VAL A 389 17.49 -20.67 2.75
CA VAL A 389 18.41 -20.43 3.87
C VAL A 389 17.85 -19.37 4.80
N ALA A 390 17.33 -18.27 4.25
CA ALA A 390 16.69 -17.19 5.01
C ALA A 390 15.23 -17.51 5.41
N ASP A 391 14.64 -18.55 4.81
CA ASP A 391 13.21 -18.87 4.91
C ASP A 391 12.31 -17.69 4.57
N SER A 392 12.61 -17.02 3.44
CA SER A 392 11.94 -15.79 3.02
C SER A 392 11.76 -15.69 1.50
N HIS A 393 10.94 -14.75 1.04
CA HIS A 393 10.80 -14.49 -0.39
C HIS A 393 12.05 -13.78 -0.92
N LEU A 394 12.76 -14.43 -1.83
CA LEU A 394 13.88 -13.81 -2.54
C LEU A 394 13.38 -12.82 -3.61
N LEU A 395 12.37 -13.22 -4.37
CA LEU A 395 11.76 -12.43 -5.44
C LEU A 395 10.30 -12.85 -5.61
N TYR A 396 9.39 -11.90 -5.71
CA TYR A 396 8.07 -12.17 -6.29
C TYR A 396 7.62 -11.04 -7.20
N TYR A 397 6.85 -11.39 -8.23
CA TYR A 397 6.26 -10.40 -9.12
C TYR A 397 4.94 -10.87 -9.73
N PHE A 398 4.12 -9.89 -10.09
CA PHE A 398 2.81 -10.06 -10.69
C PHE A 398 2.44 -8.80 -11.49
N ASN A 399 1.46 -8.93 -12.40
CA ASN A 399 0.91 -7.79 -13.11
C ASN A 399 -0.38 -7.32 -12.44
N GLN A 400 -0.50 -6.02 -12.24
CA GLN A 400 -1.76 -5.39 -11.86
C GLN A 400 -2.77 -5.48 -13.00
N PRO A 401 -4.09 -5.35 -12.73
CA PRO A 401 -5.13 -5.38 -13.77
C PRO A 401 -4.97 -4.31 -14.85
N ASP A 402 -4.26 -3.22 -14.56
CA ASP A 402 -3.94 -2.15 -15.52
C ASP A 402 -2.62 -2.36 -16.29
N GLY A 403 -1.98 -3.53 -16.14
CA GLY A 403 -0.79 -3.93 -16.88
C GLY A 403 0.54 -3.52 -16.23
N VAL A 404 0.51 -2.84 -15.07
CA VAL A 404 1.74 -2.46 -14.35
C VAL A 404 2.33 -3.68 -13.67
N LEU A 405 3.57 -4.01 -14.02
CA LEU A 405 4.38 -5.02 -13.34
C LEU A 405 4.76 -4.50 -11.95
N VAL A 406 4.45 -5.29 -10.93
CA VAL A 406 4.92 -5.07 -9.56
C VAL A 406 5.87 -6.19 -9.22
N LEU A 407 7.12 -5.82 -8.94
CA LEU A 407 8.19 -6.74 -8.58
C LEU A 407 8.74 -6.36 -7.22
N THR A 408 9.01 -7.35 -6.36
CA THR A 408 9.54 -7.15 -5.01
C THR A 408 10.71 -8.09 -4.75
N ILE A 409 11.84 -7.53 -4.34
CA ILE A 409 13.08 -8.24 -3.99
C ILE A 409 13.22 -8.28 -2.48
N GLU A 410 13.61 -9.45 -1.97
CA GLU A 410 13.91 -9.78 -0.57
C GLU A 410 13.00 -9.07 0.45
N ASP A 411 11.80 -9.63 0.66
CA ASP A 411 10.83 -9.16 1.65
C ASP A 411 10.65 -7.62 1.73
N GLU A 412 10.50 -6.98 0.56
CA GLU A 412 10.23 -5.54 0.40
C GLU A 412 11.45 -4.61 0.54
N ARG A 413 12.68 -5.14 0.47
CA ARG A 413 13.89 -4.31 0.38
C ARG A 413 13.88 -3.37 -0.81
N LEU A 414 13.51 -3.88 -1.99
CA LEU A 414 13.25 -3.06 -3.16
C LEU A 414 11.96 -3.52 -3.82
N ARG A 415 11.05 -2.57 -4.07
CA ARG A 415 9.88 -2.79 -4.90
C ARG A 415 9.96 -1.95 -6.16
N VAL A 416 9.65 -2.56 -7.30
CA VAL A 416 9.69 -1.93 -8.62
C VAL A 416 8.28 -1.93 -9.20
N LEU A 417 7.83 -0.77 -9.68
CA LEU A 417 6.65 -0.62 -10.51
C LEU A 417 7.10 -0.30 -11.93
N TYR A 418 6.57 -1.00 -12.93
CA TYR A 418 7.00 -0.84 -14.30
C TYR A 418 5.86 -1.05 -15.29
N ASP A 419 5.69 -0.12 -16.23
CA ASP A 419 4.59 -0.13 -17.20
C ASP A 419 5.06 -0.21 -18.67
N GLY A 420 6.35 -0.51 -18.90
CA GLY A 420 6.96 -0.51 -20.22
C GLY A 420 7.62 0.82 -20.62
N GLN A 421 7.20 1.94 -20.03
CA GLN A 421 7.68 3.28 -20.36
C GLN A 421 8.39 3.96 -19.20
N ARG A 422 8.02 3.62 -17.97
CA ARG A 422 8.46 4.30 -16.75
C ARG A 422 8.76 3.27 -15.68
N VAL A 423 9.61 3.66 -14.74
CA VAL A 423 9.93 2.83 -13.57
C VAL A 423 9.81 3.64 -12.29
N VAL A 424 9.25 3.01 -11.26
CA VAL A 424 9.23 3.53 -9.90
C VAL A 424 9.97 2.54 -9.01
N LEU A 425 11.03 3.00 -8.36
CA LEU A 425 11.79 2.24 -7.36
C LEU A 425 11.33 2.69 -5.97
N ILE A 426 10.81 1.79 -5.17
CA ILE A 426 10.39 2.04 -3.78
C ILE A 426 11.35 1.29 -2.88
N SER A 427 12.09 2.03 -2.04
CA SER A 427 12.96 1.43 -1.04
C SER A 427 12.14 0.84 0.10
N GLY A 428 12.60 -0.30 0.62
CA GLY A 428 12.21 -0.82 1.92
C GLY A 428 12.61 0.13 3.05
N ASP A 429 12.09 -0.17 4.25
CA ASP A 429 12.45 0.59 5.45
C ASP A 429 13.93 0.37 5.76
N ASP A 430 14.63 1.47 6.01
CA ASP A 430 16.07 1.59 6.30
C ASP A 430 17.06 0.90 5.33
N SER A 431 16.59 0.29 4.23
CA SER A 431 17.38 -0.69 3.47
C SER A 431 18.62 -0.11 2.78
N TYR A 432 18.57 1.14 2.33
CA TYR A 432 19.65 1.75 1.52
C TYR A 432 20.01 3.18 1.96
N ARG A 433 19.72 3.56 3.21
CA ARG A 433 19.81 4.97 3.64
C ARG A 433 21.20 5.53 3.42
N ALA A 434 21.27 6.67 2.74
CA ALA A 434 22.48 7.45 2.52
C ALA A 434 23.65 6.75 1.78
N SER A 435 23.44 5.58 1.19
CA SER A 435 24.45 4.82 0.44
C SER A 435 24.08 4.58 -1.03
N THR A 436 22.84 4.91 -1.43
CA THR A 436 22.47 4.82 -2.84
C THR A 436 23.29 5.78 -3.71
N MET A 437 23.71 5.30 -4.88
CA MET A 437 24.33 6.08 -5.93
C MET A 437 23.61 5.81 -7.26
N GLY A 438 23.55 6.79 -8.15
CA GLY A 438 22.80 6.69 -9.41
C GLY A 438 21.90 7.90 -9.65
N ILE A 439 21.18 7.91 -10.78
CA ILE A 439 20.29 9.04 -11.12
C ILE A 439 19.13 9.19 -10.13
N CYS A 440 18.80 8.16 -9.35
CA CYS A 440 17.86 8.26 -8.23
C CYS A 440 18.38 9.03 -7.01
N GLY A 441 19.62 9.54 -7.08
CA GLY A 441 20.24 10.36 -6.05
C GLY A 441 20.68 9.57 -4.83
N ARG A 442 21.27 10.30 -3.87
CA ARG A 442 21.69 9.76 -2.59
C ARG A 442 20.52 9.81 -1.62
N MET A 443 20.08 8.66 -1.11
CA MET A 443 18.90 8.53 -0.26
C MET A 443 19.13 9.06 1.16
N THR A 444 19.47 10.34 1.30
CA THR A 444 19.69 11.01 2.59
C THR A 444 18.45 11.75 3.09
N GLY A 445 17.44 11.92 2.24
CA GLY A 445 16.28 12.79 2.50
C GLY A 445 16.57 14.27 2.29
N GLU A 446 17.76 14.63 1.79
CA GLU A 446 18.19 16.01 1.58
C GLU A 446 18.49 16.25 0.10
N ARG A 447 17.63 17.03 -0.56
CA ARG A 447 17.73 17.30 -2.01
C ARG A 447 19.09 17.82 -2.42
N ARG A 448 19.80 18.56 -1.56
CA ARG A 448 21.12 19.13 -1.87
C ARG A 448 22.22 18.08 -2.08
N HIS A 449 22.03 16.86 -1.57
CA HIS A 449 23.00 15.78 -1.76
C HIS A 449 22.73 14.94 -3.02
N ASP A 450 21.63 15.19 -3.73
CA ASP A 450 21.22 14.32 -4.84
C ASP A 450 22.14 14.42 -6.05
N TYR A 451 22.68 15.59 -6.38
CA TYR A 451 23.52 15.78 -7.58
C TYR A 451 24.99 15.36 -7.38
N GLN A 452 25.23 14.38 -6.50
CA GLN A 452 26.52 13.76 -6.34
C GLN A 452 26.77 12.80 -7.51
N THR A 453 27.83 13.04 -8.27
CA THR A 453 28.31 12.17 -9.36
C THR A 453 29.53 11.36 -8.90
N PRO A 454 30.01 10.38 -9.69
CA PRO A 454 31.28 9.70 -9.41
C PRO A 454 32.51 10.63 -9.37
N TYR A 455 32.42 11.84 -9.92
CA TYR A 455 33.53 12.79 -10.03
C TYR A 455 33.45 13.96 -9.02
N GLY A 456 32.35 14.08 -8.27
CA GLY A 456 32.04 15.24 -7.42
C GLY A 456 30.60 15.72 -7.61
N ILE A 457 30.26 16.88 -7.05
CA ILE A 457 28.94 17.50 -7.18
C ILE A 457 28.88 18.33 -8.46
N VAL A 458 27.74 18.33 -9.15
CA VAL A 458 27.46 19.20 -10.30
C VAL A 458 26.20 20.02 -10.06
N ASP A 459 26.09 21.20 -10.68
CA ASP A 459 24.91 22.06 -10.49
C ASP A 459 23.80 21.81 -11.53
N LYS A 460 24.14 21.23 -12.70
CA LYS A 460 23.17 21.00 -13.78
C LYS A 460 22.66 19.56 -13.81
N ALA A 461 21.34 19.42 -13.89
CA ALA A 461 20.61 18.15 -13.99
C ALA A 461 21.11 17.24 -15.11
N GLN A 462 21.34 17.80 -16.30
CA GLN A 462 21.83 17.07 -17.47
C GLN A 462 23.23 16.45 -17.27
N PHE A 463 24.11 17.12 -16.52
CA PHE A 463 25.43 16.60 -16.19
C PHE A 463 25.34 15.49 -15.16
N PHE A 464 24.47 15.70 -14.16
CA PHE A 464 24.20 14.70 -13.14
C PHE A 464 23.68 13.40 -13.77
N GLY A 465 22.60 13.46 -14.55
CA GLY A 465 22.03 12.27 -15.20
C GLY A 465 23.01 11.59 -16.16
N ALA A 466 23.72 12.36 -16.99
CA ALA A 466 24.68 11.82 -17.97
C ALA A 466 25.87 11.15 -17.30
N SER A 467 26.32 11.63 -16.13
CA SER A 467 27.47 11.06 -15.40
C SER A 467 27.27 9.60 -14.98
N TYR A 468 26.01 9.14 -14.95
CA TYR A 468 25.63 7.76 -14.60
C TYR A 468 25.31 6.88 -15.80
N ALA A 469 25.47 7.38 -17.03
CA ALA A 469 25.41 6.54 -18.21
C ALA A 469 26.68 5.67 -18.33
N LEU A 470 26.50 4.40 -18.65
CA LEU A 470 27.58 3.45 -18.89
C LEU A 470 28.10 3.64 -20.32
N SER A 471 29.41 3.80 -20.47
CA SER A 471 30.04 3.83 -21.79
C SER A 471 29.94 2.46 -22.46
N GLY A 472 29.59 2.41 -23.74
CA GLY A 472 29.36 1.16 -24.46
C GLY A 472 28.81 1.33 -25.87
N GLU A 473 28.23 0.25 -26.40
CA GLU A 473 27.86 0.10 -27.83
C GLU A 473 26.81 1.09 -28.35
N ASN A 474 26.07 1.79 -27.47
CA ASN A 474 24.99 2.72 -27.84
C ASN A 474 25.22 4.15 -27.35
N GLU A 475 26.48 4.54 -27.13
CA GLU A 475 26.84 5.85 -26.59
C GLU A 475 26.89 6.90 -27.70
N ASP A 476 25.88 7.78 -27.75
CA ASP A 476 25.83 8.87 -28.73
C ASP A 476 26.81 10.02 -28.38
N LEU A 477 27.11 10.86 -29.38
CA LEU A 477 28.05 11.98 -29.22
C LEU A 477 27.58 12.99 -28.17
N LYS A 478 26.27 13.23 -28.08
CA LYS A 478 25.68 14.19 -27.14
C LYS A 478 25.87 13.73 -25.70
N LEU A 479 25.70 12.45 -25.43
CA LEU A 479 25.91 11.85 -24.12
C LEU A 479 27.39 11.94 -23.71
N LYS A 480 28.33 11.66 -24.63
CA LYS A 480 29.77 11.81 -24.39
C LYS A 480 30.16 13.25 -24.03
N GLU A 481 29.60 14.23 -24.75
CA GLU A 481 29.82 15.65 -24.46
C GLU A 481 29.30 16.01 -23.05
N LEU A 482 28.09 15.56 -22.70
CA LEU A 482 27.50 15.80 -21.38
C LEU A 482 28.32 15.16 -20.26
N GLN A 483 28.80 13.93 -20.44
CA GLN A 483 29.68 13.26 -19.47
C GLN A 483 31.01 13.98 -19.31
N THR A 484 31.61 14.46 -20.41
CA THR A 484 32.85 15.24 -20.37
C THR A 484 32.65 16.54 -19.61
N GLN A 485 31.55 17.25 -19.87
CA GLN A 485 31.20 18.47 -19.14
C GLN A 485 30.89 18.20 -17.66
N ALA A 486 30.23 17.09 -17.35
CA ALA A 486 29.98 16.67 -15.97
C ALA A 486 31.29 16.48 -15.20
N LYS A 487 32.27 15.80 -15.80
CA LYS A 487 33.59 15.60 -15.19
C LYS A 487 34.37 16.90 -15.02
N GLN A 488 34.29 17.81 -15.99
CA GLN A 488 35.00 19.11 -15.93
C GLN A 488 34.39 20.07 -14.91
N GLN A 489 33.07 20.06 -14.73
CA GLN A 489 32.35 20.96 -13.84
C GLN A 489 32.11 20.39 -12.45
N ALA A 490 32.45 19.12 -12.22
CA ALA A 490 32.34 18.51 -10.91
C ALA A 490 33.29 19.18 -9.91
N TYR A 491 32.77 19.53 -8.74
CA TYR A 491 33.56 20.07 -7.63
C TYR A 491 33.38 19.23 -6.38
N GLN A 492 34.38 19.24 -5.50
CA GLN A 492 34.32 18.54 -4.22
C GLN A 492 33.69 19.46 -3.16
N PRO A 493 32.71 18.98 -2.37
CA PRO A 493 32.14 19.78 -1.29
C PRO A 493 33.17 20.00 -0.18
N GLU A 494 33.31 21.25 0.27
CA GLU A 494 34.07 21.59 1.48
C GLU A 494 33.12 21.82 2.65
N ASN A 495 33.27 21.01 3.72
CA ASN A 495 32.55 21.23 4.96
C ASN A 495 33.21 22.37 5.74
N LYS A 496 32.59 23.55 5.74
CA LYS A 496 33.00 24.67 6.61
C LYS A 496 32.16 24.66 7.88
N TYR A 497 32.78 24.28 9.00
CA TYR A 497 32.17 24.43 10.31
C TYR A 497 32.17 25.91 10.68
N THR A 498 31.01 26.54 10.62
CA THR A 498 30.82 27.86 11.22
C THR A 498 30.79 27.69 12.74
N THR A 499 31.75 28.28 13.44
CA THR A 499 31.66 28.53 14.88
C THR A 499 30.54 29.54 15.12
N ILE A 500 29.31 29.04 15.23
CA ILE A 500 28.23 29.82 15.84
C ILE A 500 28.38 29.59 17.35
N LEU A 501 28.91 30.61 18.01
CA LEU A 501 29.05 30.71 19.47
C LEU A 501 27.69 30.77 20.17
#